data_AF-D5WLV5-F1
#
_entry.id   AF-D5WLV5-F1
#
_cell.length_a   1.000
_cell.length_b   1.000
_cell.length_c   1.000
_cell.angle_alpha   90.00
_cell.angle_beta   90.00
_cell.angle_gamma   90.00
#
_symmetry.space_group_name_H-M   'P 1'
#
loop_
_entity.id
_entity.type
_entity.pdbx_description
1 polymer ?
#
loop_
_entity_poly.entity_id
_entity_poly.type
_entity_poly.pdbx_seq_one_letter_code
_entity_poly.pdbx_strand_id
1 'polypeptide(L)'
;MTTFVTYDTRSGKIISVHHGATDVKKVRQRAHDHSKIDHQHIDVIPIQLDALQREKRYKVDHASKTLVEAPANEGIGFSFGATSA
;
A
#
# COMPACT_ATOMS: atom_id res chain seq x y z
N MET A 1 -12.78 -5.02 8.00
CA MET A 1 -12.73 -3.83 7.11
C MET A 1 -11.52 -3.98 6.21
N THR A 2 -11.67 -3.91 4.89
CA THR A 2 -10.57 -4.19 3.95
C THR A 2 -9.73 -2.95 3.71
N THR A 3 -8.42 -3.09 3.76
CA THR A 3 -7.48 -2.02 3.41
C THR A 3 -6.84 -2.33 2.07
N PHE A 4 -6.79 -1.36 1.18
CA PHE A 4 -6.19 -1.50 -0.14
C PHE A 4 -4.86 -0.78 -0.16
N VAL A 5 -3.81 -1.51 -0.53
CA VAL A 5 -2.46 -0.96 -0.70
C VAL A 5 -2.18 -0.86 -2.17
N THR A 6 -1.87 0.36 -2.60
CA THR A 6 -1.39 0.63 -3.95
C THR A 6 0.12 0.69 -3.93
N TYR A 7 0.78 0.03 -4.87
CA TYR A 7 2.23 -0.06 -4.92
C TYR A 7 2.77 -0.02 -6.36
N ASP A 8 4.03 0.40 -6.48
CA ASP A 8 4.78 0.35 -7.73
C ASP A 8 5.26 -1.08 -7.98
N THR A 9 4.87 -1.69 -9.10
CA THR A 9 5.17 -3.10 -9.41
C THR A 9 6.64 -3.35 -9.73
N ARG A 10 7.40 -2.31 -10.07
CA ARG A 10 8.83 -2.43 -10.41
C ARG A 10 9.70 -2.54 -9.16
N SER A 11 9.35 -1.79 -8.13
CA SER A 11 10.12 -1.66 -6.89
C SER A 11 9.46 -2.34 -5.68
N GLY A 12 8.17 -2.69 -5.76
CA GLY A 12 7.39 -3.12 -4.61
C GLY A 12 7.07 -1.98 -3.64
N LYS A 13 7.47 -0.74 -3.96
CA LYS A 13 7.32 0.41 -3.09
C LYS A 13 5.85 0.79 -3.01
N ILE A 14 5.36 0.94 -1.79
CA ILE A 14 3.98 1.35 -1.57
C ILE A 14 3.83 2.83 -1.94
N ILE A 15 2.75 3.13 -2.64
CA ILE A 15 2.41 4.47 -3.11
C ILE A 15 1.35 5.09 -2.21
N SER A 16 0.30 4.34 -1.89
CA SER A 16 -0.81 4.80 -1.06
C SER A 16 -1.52 3.65 -0.35
N VAL A 17 -2.21 3.96 0.75
CA VAL A 17 -2.99 3.00 1.51
C VAL A 17 -4.40 3.57 1.75
N HIS A 18 -5.43 2.80 1.40
CA HIS A 18 -6.82 3.22 1.43
C HIS A 18 -7.64 2.30 2.34
N HIS A 19 -8.16 2.85 3.42
CA HIS A 19 -8.97 2.13 4.41
C HIS A 19 -10.44 2.16 4.00
N GLY A 20 -11.08 0.99 3.94
CA GLY A 20 -12.51 0.91 3.64
C GLY A 20 -12.90 1.34 2.22
N ALA A 21 -11.94 1.42 1.29
CA ALA A 21 -12.27 1.67 -0.11
C ALA A 21 -13.09 0.50 -0.67
N THR A 22 -14.18 0.78 -1.38
CA THR A 22 -15.01 -0.23 -2.02
C THR A 22 -14.71 -0.39 -3.51
N ASP A 23 -13.89 0.49 -4.08
CA ASP A 23 -13.62 0.55 -5.52
C ASP A 23 -12.11 0.63 -5.82
N VAL A 24 -11.57 -0.48 -6.33
CA VAL A 24 -10.15 -0.64 -6.67
C VAL A 24 -9.74 0.30 -7.83
N LYS A 25 -10.66 0.60 -8.76
CA LYS A 25 -10.36 1.48 -9.90
C LYS A 25 -10.14 2.91 -9.41
N LYS A 26 -10.97 3.40 -8.48
CA LYS A 26 -10.80 4.71 -7.86
C LYS A 26 -9.51 4.81 -7.04
N VAL A 27 -9.13 3.74 -6.34
CA VAL A 27 -7.87 3.67 -5.59
C VAL A 27 -6.67 3.77 -6.54
N ARG A 28 -6.67 3.00 -7.63
CA ARG A 28 -5.59 3.03 -8.63
C ARG A 28 -5.48 4.38 -9.33
N GLN A 29 -6.62 5.00 -9.66
CA GLN A 29 -6.64 6.34 -10.27
C GLN A 29 -6.03 7.38 -9.32
N ARG A 30 -6.47 7.42 -8.06
CA ARG A 30 -5.91 8.34 -7.06
C ARG A 30 -4.41 8.16 -6.85
N ALA A 31 -3.91 6.92 -6.90
CA ALA A 31 -2.48 6.66 -6.80
C ALA A 31 -1.71 7.16 -8.02
N HIS A 32 -2.26 7.04 -9.23
CA HIS A 32 -1.68 7.61 -10.44
C HIS A 32 -1.58 9.14 -10.35
N ASP A 33 -2.69 9.80 -10.02
CA ASP A 33 -2.76 11.26 -9.88
C ASP A 33 -1.76 11.79 -8.83
N HIS A 34 -1.55 11.04 -7.74
CA HIS A 34 -0.66 11.44 -6.66
C HIS A 34 0.83 11.18 -6.94
N SER A 35 1.17 10.06 -7.57
CA SER A 35 2.56 9.61 -7.73
C SER A 35 3.16 9.90 -9.10
N LYS A 36 2.32 10.25 -10.10
CA LYS A 36 2.71 10.37 -11.52
C LYS A 36 3.35 9.11 -12.09
N ILE A 37 3.11 7.95 -11.48
CA ILE A 37 3.56 6.65 -11.99
C ILE A 37 2.54 6.15 -13.00
N ASP A 38 2.98 5.74 -14.19
CA ASP A 38 2.07 5.16 -15.20
C ASP A 38 1.21 4.03 -14.64
N HIS A 39 -0.06 3.99 -15.05
CA HIS A 39 -1.00 2.98 -14.59
C HIS A 39 -0.46 1.55 -14.74
N GLN A 40 0.31 1.26 -15.79
CA GLN A 40 0.92 -0.07 -16.03
C GLN A 40 1.88 -0.52 -14.91
N HIS A 41 2.43 0.41 -14.14
CA HIS A 41 3.32 0.15 -13.02
C HIS A 41 2.62 0.26 -11.65
N ILE A 42 1.32 0.52 -11.63
CA ILE A 42 0.53 0.62 -10.41
C ILE A 42 -0.37 -0.61 -10.30
N ASP A 43 -0.24 -1.30 -9.17
CA ASP A 43 -1.13 -2.40 -8.80
C ASP A 43 -1.66 -2.23 -7.37
N VAL A 44 -2.78 -2.89 -7.07
CA VAL A 44 -3.51 -2.74 -5.82
C VAL A 44 -3.78 -4.11 -5.22
N ILE A 45 -3.38 -4.30 -3.97
CA ILE A 45 -3.68 -5.52 -3.21
C ILE A 45 -4.58 -5.20 -2.00
N PRO A 46 -5.58 -6.05 -1.71
CA PRO A 46 -6.27 -6.01 -0.43
C PRO A 46 -5.39 -6.64 0.65
N ILE A 47 -5.36 -6.02 1.83
CA ILE A 47 -4.66 -6.51 3.01
C ILE A 47 -5.60 -6.47 4.22
N GLN A 48 -5.31 -7.29 5.22
CA GLN A 48 -5.91 -7.19 6.54
C GLN A 48 -4.96 -6.45 7.48
N LEU A 49 -5.48 -5.42 8.16
CA LEU A 49 -4.72 -4.57 9.07
C LEU A 49 -4.19 -5.31 10.29
N ASP A 50 -4.90 -6.34 10.75
CA ASP A 50 -4.48 -7.18 11.87
C ASP A 50 -3.09 -7.83 11.65
N ALA A 51 -2.65 -7.95 10.39
CA ALA A 51 -1.34 -8.46 10.04
C ALA A 51 -0.20 -7.42 10.16
N LEU A 52 -0.51 -6.13 10.38
CA LEU A 52 0.47 -5.05 10.34
C LEU A 52 0.82 -4.49 11.71
N GLN A 53 2.07 -4.71 12.10
CA GLN A 53 2.69 -4.09 13.26
C GLN A 53 3.06 -2.63 12.97
N ARG A 54 2.66 -1.71 13.86
CA ARG A 54 2.84 -0.25 13.71
C ARG A 54 4.29 0.24 13.60
N GLU A 55 5.24 -0.53 14.13
CA GLU A 55 6.66 -0.15 14.17
C GLU A 55 7.47 -0.71 12.99
N LYS A 56 6.83 -1.53 12.15
CA LYS A 56 7.47 -2.20 11.02
C LYS A 56 7.25 -1.43 9.73
N ARG A 57 8.25 -1.44 8.85
CA ARG A 57 8.13 -0.92 7.48
C ARG A 57 7.85 -2.09 6.56
N TYR A 58 6.97 -1.85 5.59
CA TYR A 58 6.57 -2.89 4.65
C TYR A 58 6.81 -2.43 3.21
N LYS A 59 7.02 -3.41 2.35
CA LYS A 59 6.91 -3.30 0.89
C LYS A 59 6.00 -4.41 0.39
N VAL A 60 5.55 -4.30 -0.85
CA VAL A 60 4.76 -5.36 -1.49
C VAL A 60 5.69 -6.25 -2.28
N ASP A 61 5.64 -7.55 -2.01
CA ASP A 61 6.20 -8.55 -2.91
C ASP A 61 5.22 -8.74 -4.08
N HIS A 62 5.61 -8.29 -5.27
CA HIS A 62 4.75 -8.35 -6.44
C HIS A 62 4.43 -9.79 -6.87
N ALA A 63 5.36 -10.72 -6.65
CA ALA A 63 5.21 -12.12 -7.04
C ALA A 63 4.14 -12.81 -6.19
N SER A 64 4.20 -12.63 -4.87
CA SER A 64 3.29 -13.25 -3.90
C SER A 64 2.05 -12.41 -3.62
N LYS A 65 2.01 -11.15 -4.08
CA LYS A 65 0.94 -10.17 -3.81
C LYS A 65 0.70 -9.96 -2.30
N THR A 66 1.77 -10.03 -1.51
CA THR A 66 1.72 -9.90 -0.04
C THR A 66 2.60 -8.76 0.44
N LEU A 67 2.30 -8.28 1.66
CA LEU A 67 3.20 -7.36 2.35
C LEU A 67 4.33 -8.16 2.99
N VAL A 68 5.55 -7.71 2.72
CA VAL A 68 6.76 -8.23 3.33
C VAL A 68 7.43 -7.13 4.13
N GLU A 69 8.02 -7.50 5.27
CA GLU A 69 8.83 -6.57 6.05
C GLU A 69 10.00 -6.10 5.19
N ALA A 70 10.21 -4.79 5.18
CA ALA A 70 11.29 -4.18 4.42
C ALA A 70 12.26 -3.50 5.39
N PRO A 71 13.57 -3.52 5.07
CA PRO A 71 14.54 -2.77 5.85
C PRO A 71 14.19 -1.28 5.83
N ALA A 72 14.64 -0.56 6.87
CA ALA A 72 14.29 0.84 7.08
C ALA A 72 14.49 1.70 5.82
N ASN A 73 15.55 1.44 5.04
CA ASN A 73 15.86 2.23 3.85
C ASN A 73 15.01 1.92 2.60
N GLU A 74 14.21 0.85 2.59
CA GLU A 74 13.42 0.43 1.42
C GLU A 74 11.91 0.42 1.66
N GLY A 75 11.49 0.19 2.91
CA GLY A 75 10.08 0.10 3.26
C GLY A 75 9.45 1.46 3.51
N ILE A 76 8.14 1.54 3.32
CA ILE A 76 7.36 2.64 3.89
C ILE A 76 6.81 2.19 5.24
N GLY A 77 7.10 2.98 6.27
CA GLY A 77 6.44 2.86 7.56
C GLY A 77 5.06 3.48 7.45
N PHE A 78 4.02 2.69 7.66
CA PHE A 78 2.66 3.21 7.80
C PHE A 78 2.33 3.28 9.28
N SER A 79 2.32 4.48 9.82
CA SER A 79 1.62 4.72 11.08
C SER A 79 0.15 4.81 10.75
N PHE A 80 -0.60 3.76 11.09
CA PHE A 80 -2.05 3.84 11.16
C PHE A 80 -2.39 4.81 12.27
N GLY A 81 -2.52 6.09 11.92
CA GLY A 81 -3.05 7.09 12.81
C GLY A 81 -4.39 6.56 13.30
N ALA A 82 -4.46 6.22 14.59
CA ALA A 82 -5.71 6.46 15.28
C ALA A 82 -5.96 7.94 15.05
N THR A 83 -6.96 8.27 14.22
CA THR A 83 -7.63 9.55 14.36
C THR A 83 -8.12 9.57 15.81
N SER A 84 -7.30 10.14 16.69
CA SER A 84 -7.75 10.57 18.00
C SER A 84 -8.91 11.52 17.73
N ALA A 85 -10.12 11.04 18.04
CA ALA A 85 -11.23 11.93 18.32
C ALA A 85 -10.96 12.69 19.62
#